data_AF-A0A9E2U7F2-F1
#
_entry.id   AF-A0A9E2U7F2-F1
#
_cell.length_a   1.000
_cell.length_b   1.000
_cell.length_c   1.000
_cell.angle_alpha   90.00
_cell.angle_beta   90.00
_cell.angle_gamma   90.00
#
_symmetry.space_group_name_H-M   'P 1'
#
loop_
_entity.id
_entity.type
_entity.pdbx_description
1 polymer ?
#
loop_
_entity_poly.entity_id
_entity_poly.type
_entity_poly.pdbx_seq_one_letter_code
_entity_poly.pdbx_strand_id
1 'polypeptide(L)' 'MPKTERYALAFFCDAQIDWPIAAVPTCVRPDRPPRHETTYYTDYMIGYQARTYNVFDDQAKDAE' A
#
# COMPACT_ATOMS: atom_id res chain seq x y z
N MET A 1 8.98 -33.92 7.03
CA MET A 1 9.80 -32.85 7.64
C MET A 1 9.18 -32.47 8.96
N PRO A 2 9.87 -32.53 10.10
CA PRO A 2 9.33 -32.02 11.37
C PRO A 2 9.06 -30.51 11.23
N LYS A 3 7.96 -30.02 11.81
CA LYS A 3 7.67 -28.58 11.88
C LYS A 3 8.65 -27.93 12.85
N THR A 4 9.49 -27.06 12.33
CA THR A 4 10.39 -26.19 13.11
C THR A 4 9.82 -24.77 13.17
N GLU A 5 9.92 -24.13 14.32
CA GLU A 5 9.59 -22.71 14.51
C GLU A 5 10.41 -21.83 13.54
N ARG A 6 9.76 -20.87 12.89
CA ARG A 6 10.39 -19.89 11.99
C ARG A 6 10.02 -18.49 12.45
N TYR A 7 11.03 -17.72 12.86
CA TYR A 7 10.87 -16.34 13.29
C TYR A 7 11.27 -15.37 12.17
N ALA A 8 10.55 -14.26 12.06
CA ALA A 8 10.88 -13.15 11.18
C ALA A 8 10.52 -11.83 11.86
N LEU A 9 11.42 -10.85 11.75
CA LEU A 9 11.23 -9.46 12.17
C LEU A 9 11.48 -8.58 10.95
N ALA A 10 10.43 -7.93 10.47
CA ALA A 10 10.51 -7.03 9.33
C ALA A 10 10.54 -5.58 9.80
N PHE A 11 11.39 -4.78 9.17
CA PHE A 11 11.39 -3.33 9.29
C PHE A 11 11.01 -2.75 7.93
N PHE A 12 9.93 -1.96 7.90
CA PHE A 12 9.45 -1.31 6.69
C PHE A 12 9.85 0.16 6.71
N CYS A 13 10.46 0.62 5.63
CA CYS A 13 10.86 2.02 5.46
C CYS A 13 9.77 2.76 4.69
N ASP A 14 9.01 3.58 5.39
CA ASP A 14 7.86 4.29 4.85
C ASP A 14 8.07 5.80 4.78
N ALA A 15 7.20 6.48 4.05
CA ALA A 15 7.18 7.94 4.00
C ALA A 15 6.50 8.53 5.25
N GLN A 16 6.70 9.83 5.51
CA GLN A 16 5.88 10.52 6.51
C GLN A 16 4.40 10.53 6.08
N ILE A 17 3.50 10.55 7.05
CA ILE A 17 2.05 10.40 6.85
C ILE A 17 1.49 11.43 5.84
N ASP A 18 1.86 12.70 5.99
CA ASP A 18 1.42 13.78 5.12
C ASP A 18 2.34 13.99 3.90
N TRP A 19 3.25 13.05 3.62
CA TRP A 19 4.16 13.16 2.49
C TRP A 19 3.43 12.90 1.17
N PRO A 20 3.54 13.79 0.17
CA PRO A 20 2.94 13.56 -1.14
C PRO A 20 3.69 12.44 -1.87
N ILE A 21 2.94 11.44 -2.31
CA ILE A 21 3.41 10.35 -3.17
C ILE A 21 3.11 10.76 -4.61
N ALA A 22 4.14 11.28 -5.28
CA ALA A 22 4.11 11.73 -6.67
C ALA A 22 5.19 11.03 -7.49
N ALA A 23 5.05 11.05 -8.81
CA ALA A 23 6.12 10.61 -9.70
C ALA A 23 7.39 11.44 -9.46
N VAL A 24 8.53 10.77 -9.24
CA VAL A 24 9.81 11.44 -9.00
C VAL A 24 10.14 12.33 -10.22
N PRO A 25 10.56 13.60 -10.03
CA PRO A 25 10.74 14.54 -11.14
C PRO A 25 11.67 14.05 -12.25
N THR A 26 12.74 13.32 -11.91
CA THR A 26 13.69 12.76 -12.88
C THR A 26 13.11 11.62 -13.74
N CYS A 27 11.93 11.12 -13.38
CA CYS A 27 11.24 10.03 -14.08
C CYS A 27 10.11 10.54 -15.00
N VAL A 28 9.85 11.85 -15.03
CA VAL A 28 8.77 12.48 -15.81
C VAL A 28 9.37 13.29 -16.96
N ARG A 29 8.77 13.16 -18.15
CA ARG A 29 9.15 13.91 -19.36
C ARG A 29 7.90 14.23 -20.18
N PRO A 30 7.96 15.18 -21.15
CA PRO A 30 6.81 15.47 -22.01
C PRO A 30 6.28 14.25 -22.77
N ASP A 31 7.17 13.36 -23.21
CA ASP A 31 6.86 12.09 -23.88
C ASP A 31 6.55 10.94 -22.91
N ARG A 32 6.76 11.16 -21.60
CA ARG A 32 6.54 10.19 -20.53
C ARG A 32 5.92 10.86 -19.30
N PRO A 33 4.61 11.17 -19.33
CA PRO A 33 3.92 11.78 -18.20
C PRO A 33 3.79 10.81 -17.01
N PRO A 34 3.44 11.31 -15.81
CA PRO A 34 3.09 10.46 -14.67
C PRO A 34 1.96 9.49 -15.02
N ARG A 35 2.09 8.22 -14.61
CA ARG A 35 1.05 7.20 -14.83
C ARG A 35 -0.07 7.23 -13.81
N HIS A 36 0.20 7.83 -12.66
CA HIS A 36 -0.69 7.86 -11.52
C HIS A 36 -0.80 9.31 -11.02
N GLU A 37 -1.98 9.65 -10.53
CA GLU A 37 -2.21 10.91 -9.84
C GLU A 37 -1.41 10.96 -8.53
N THR A 38 -1.08 12.16 -8.09
CA THR A 38 -0.46 12.37 -6.77
C THR A 38 -1.46 11.99 -5.68
N THR A 39 -0.99 11.25 -4.68
CA THR A 39 -1.75 10.93 -3.46
C THR A 39 -0.91 11.26 -2.22
N TYR A 40 -1.44 11.03 -1.01
CA TYR A 40 -0.67 11.12 0.23
C TYR A 40 -0.42 9.72 0.80
N TYR A 41 0.66 9.59 1.57
CA TYR A 41 1.01 8.29 2.17
C TYR A 41 -0.13 7.75 3.06
N THR A 42 -0.81 8.63 3.80
CA THR A 42 -2.04 8.28 4.56
C THR A 42 -3.10 7.61 3.71
N ASP A 43 -3.49 8.24 2.60
CA ASP A 43 -4.58 7.77 1.75
C ASP A 43 -4.24 6.41 1.13
N TYR A 44 -2.98 6.25 0.70
CA TYR A 44 -2.48 4.99 0.21
C TYR A 44 -2.56 3.88 1.26
N MET A 45 -2.13 4.16 2.51
CA MET A 45 -2.10 3.16 3.58
C MET A 45 -3.50 2.78 4.07
N ILE A 46 -4.45 3.71 4.12
CA ILE A 46 -5.85 3.41 4.42
C ILE A 46 -6.38 2.40 3.38
N GLY A 47 -6.19 2.70 2.09
CA GLY A 47 -6.65 1.81 1.02
C GLY A 47 -5.93 0.46 1.03
N TYR A 48 -4.63 0.43 1.32
CA TYR A 48 -3.86 -0.80 1.43
C TYR A 48 -4.36 -1.68 2.57
N GLN A 49 -4.49 -1.14 3.78
CA GLN A 49 -4.93 -1.88 4.96
C GLN A 49 -6.35 -2.43 4.77
N ALA A 50 -7.26 -1.63 4.21
CA ALA A 50 -8.61 -2.08 3.91
C ALA A 50 -8.61 -3.29 2.96
N ARG A 51 -7.84 -3.25 1.86
CA ARG A 51 -7.77 -4.36 0.91
C ARG A 51 -7.11 -5.61 1.48
N THR A 52 -6.13 -5.47 2.37
CA THR A 52 -5.31 -6.60 2.84
C THR A 52 -5.86 -7.24 4.10
N TYR A 53 -6.48 -6.46 4.99
CA TYR A 53 -6.83 -6.92 6.33
C TYR A 53 -8.28 -6.68 6.72
N ASN A 54 -9.10 -6.04 5.89
CA ASN A 54 -10.53 -5.91 6.19
C ASN A 54 -11.27 -7.22 5.93
N VAL A 55 -11.08 -8.19 6.82
CA VAL A 55 -11.67 -9.54 6.77
C VAL A 55 -13.18 -9.56 7.02
N PHE A 56 -13.78 -8.42 7.35
CA PHE A 56 -15.22 -8.29 7.60
C PHE A 56 -16.01 -7.81 6.37
N ASP A 57 -15.34 -7.23 5.35
CA ASP A 57 -16.02 -6.78 4.12
C ASP A 57 -16.52 -7.96 3.27
N ASP A 58 -15.80 -9.09 3.27
CA ASP A 58 -16.22 -10.28 2.54
C ASP A 58 -17.44 -10.95 3.21
N GLN A 59 -17.53 -10.91 4.55
CA GLN A 59 -18.70 -11.44 5.28
C GLN A 59 -19.99 -10.65 5.02
N ALA A 60 -19.87 -9.36 4.70
CA ALA A 60 -21.03 -8.52 4.35
C ALA A 60 -21.51 -8.76 2.92
N LYS A 61 -20.62 -9.13 1.99
CA LYS A 61 -20.97 -9.46 0.59
C LYS A 61 -21.54 -10.87 0.43
N ASP A 62 -21.15 -11.80 1.28
CA ASP A 62 -21.68 -13.18 1.28
C ASP A 62 -23.05 -13.30 2.01
N ALA A 63 -23.47 -12.24 2.71
CA ALA A 63 -24.73 -12.17 3.44
C ALA A 63 -25.88 -11.49 2.66
N GLU A 64 -25.63 -11.08 1.41
CA GLU A 64 -26.61 -10.54 0.44
C GLU A 64 -26.93 -11.59 -0.64
#